data_AF-A0A8C7P5T4-F1
#
_entry.id   AF-A0A8C7P5T4-F1
#
_cell.length_a   1.000
_cell.length_b   1.000
_cell.length_c   1.000
_cell.angle_alpha   90.00
_cell.angle_beta   90.00
_cell.angle_gamma   90.00
#
_symmetry.space_group_name_H-M   'P 1'
#
loop_
_entity.id
_entity.type
_entity.pdbx_description
1 polymer ?
#
loop_
_entity_poly.entity_id
_entity_poly.type
_entity_poly.pdbx_seq_one_letter_code
_entity_poly.pdbx_strand_id
1 'polypeptide(L)'
;TEVMQLREFLPKVVNGDLIEMLQKALKERLGQEQEQLRQECLHLRSRLDAAQSECQKEREEKLVLREQLWESREQLQQQAEFCTGLGAASCTLLWSTSSKEEAVKDILGKLQSFLSVAGQTLESFVKSLDGEAKAEQQDSNSHEQQFVLALAGVVTNVAAVTCGRDYLSSSAHVLLETLMQQLELLKPGVFPKLKVLMLMALYNVSISVKGLKYIREFPGLLSLIWTLLEDGDSEVCLHALRLLQSVLLEEALVGPGLLLDDPLLPLERIRTLATSSRHPALRQTAQETLDDLGSLQPHNCT
;
A
#
# COMPACT_ATOMS: atom_id res chain seq x y z
N THR A 1 -17.90 -11.24 101.37
CA THR A 1 -17.19 -10.03 101.83
C THR A 1 -16.74 -9.15 100.68
N GLU A 2 -16.12 -9.70 99.63
CA GLU A 2 -15.72 -8.94 98.43
C GLU A 2 -16.91 -8.28 97.67
N VAL A 3 -18.05 -8.97 97.57
CA VAL A 3 -19.28 -8.44 96.95
C VAL A 3 -19.88 -7.25 97.73
N MET A 4 -19.72 -7.22 99.06
CA MET A 4 -20.20 -6.11 99.90
C MET A 4 -19.28 -4.89 99.77
N GLN A 5 -17.97 -5.09 99.70
CA GLN A 5 -16.99 -4.01 99.46
C GLN A 5 -17.16 -3.39 98.07
N LEU A 6 -17.44 -4.21 97.04
CA LEU A 6 -17.84 -3.72 95.72
C LEU A 6 -19.10 -2.85 95.78
N ARG A 7 -20.14 -3.26 96.55
CA ARG A 7 -21.38 -2.48 96.73
C ARG A 7 -21.19 -1.15 97.47
N GLU A 8 -20.21 -1.06 98.36
CA GLU A 8 -19.91 0.15 99.13
C GLU A 8 -18.95 1.11 98.41
N PHE A 9 -18.05 0.58 97.59
CA PHE A 9 -17.09 1.37 96.83
C PHE A 9 -17.61 1.79 95.45
N LEU A 10 -18.48 0.99 94.79
CA LEU A 10 -19.03 1.36 93.47
C LEU A 10 -19.71 2.73 93.47
N PRO A 11 -20.60 3.08 94.42
CA PRO A 11 -21.27 4.38 94.44
C PRO A 11 -20.32 5.55 94.73
N LYS A 12 -19.18 5.28 95.39
CA LYS A 12 -18.16 6.28 95.71
C LYS A 12 -17.20 6.54 94.54
N VAL A 13 -17.01 5.55 93.66
CA VAL A 13 -16.19 5.64 92.44
C VAL A 13 -17.02 6.05 91.22
N VAL A 14 -18.27 5.60 91.16
CA VAL A 14 -19.27 5.96 90.15
C VAL A 14 -20.20 7.00 90.76
N ASN A 15 -19.72 8.24 90.80
CA ASN A 15 -20.52 9.40 91.21
C ASN A 15 -21.36 9.90 90.01
N GLY A 16 -22.51 10.52 90.29
CA GLY A 16 -23.39 11.13 89.27
C GLY A 16 -22.64 12.07 88.33
N ASP A 17 -21.66 12.82 88.84
CA ASP A 17 -20.81 13.73 88.06
C ASP A 17 -19.95 13.02 87.01
N LEU A 18 -19.45 11.81 87.31
CA LEU A 18 -18.65 11.00 86.37
C LEU A 18 -19.54 10.40 85.27
N ILE A 19 -20.76 9.97 85.62
CA ILE A 19 -21.76 9.51 84.64
C ILE A 19 -22.17 10.67 83.73
N GLU A 20 -22.38 11.86 84.28
CA GLU A 20 -22.78 13.05 83.53
C GLU A 20 -21.65 13.54 82.60
N MET A 21 -20.40 13.53 83.06
CA MET A 21 -19.24 13.79 82.19
C MET A 21 -19.11 12.78 81.05
N LEU A 22 -19.28 11.48 81.33
CA LEU A 22 -19.23 10.44 80.30
C LEU A 22 -20.39 10.57 79.30
N GLN A 23 -21.61 10.85 79.77
CA GLN A 23 -22.76 11.10 78.90
C GLN A 23 -22.56 12.34 78.03
N LYS A 24 -21.97 13.40 78.59
CA LYS A 24 -21.65 14.62 77.86
C LYS A 24 -20.56 14.38 76.80
N ALA A 25 -19.47 13.70 77.16
CA ALA A 25 -18.39 13.35 76.24
C ALA A 25 -18.88 12.41 75.12
N LEU A 26 -19.76 11.45 75.44
CA LEU A 26 -20.35 10.56 74.44
C LEU A 26 -21.27 11.32 73.46
N LYS A 27 -22.10 12.24 73.97
CA LYS A 27 -22.94 13.13 73.14
C LYS A 27 -22.11 14.05 72.25
N GLU A 28 -21.03 14.62 72.78
CA GLU A 28 -20.12 15.47 72.01
C GLU A 28 -19.41 14.66 70.91
N ARG A 29 -18.92 13.45 71.22
CA ARG A 29 -18.30 12.55 70.23
C ARG A 29 -19.27 12.12 69.14
N LEU A 30 -20.50 11.72 69.51
CA LEU A 30 -21.56 11.38 68.56
C LEU A 30 -21.98 12.58 67.69
N GLY A 31 -22.05 13.77 68.29
CA GLY A 31 -22.36 15.01 67.57
C GLY A 31 -21.26 15.38 66.56
N GLN A 32 -19.99 15.22 66.95
CA GLN A 32 -18.84 15.42 66.06
C GLN A 32 -18.81 14.41 64.92
N GLU A 33 -19.01 13.11 65.19
CA GLU A 33 -19.10 12.07 64.16
C GLU A 33 -20.27 12.34 63.20
N GLN A 34 -21.43 12.75 63.72
CA GLN A 34 -22.59 13.08 62.89
C GLN A 34 -22.34 14.29 61.99
N GLU A 35 -21.67 15.32 62.49
CA GLU A 35 -21.31 16.51 61.71
C GLU A 35 -20.24 16.18 60.66
N GLN A 36 -19.25 15.36 61.01
CA GLN A 36 -18.22 14.90 60.08
C GLN A 36 -18.83 14.07 58.93
N LEU A 37 -19.72 13.11 59.25
CA LEU A 37 -20.44 12.32 58.25
C LEU A 37 -21.33 13.20 57.35
N ARG A 38 -21.95 14.26 57.90
CA ARG A 38 -22.71 15.23 57.10
C ARG A 38 -21.81 15.96 56.11
N GLN A 39 -20.66 16.43 56.55
CA GLN A 39 -19.70 17.12 55.70
C GLN A 39 -19.16 16.20 54.59
N GLU A 40 -18.85 14.94 54.93
CA GLU A 40 -18.45 13.93 53.94
C GLU A 40 -19.56 13.63 52.92
N CYS A 41 -20.81 13.49 53.36
CA CYS A 41 -21.95 13.30 52.46
C CYS A 41 -22.14 14.49 51.50
N LEU A 42 -21.98 15.72 51.99
CA LEU A 42 -22.05 16.93 51.15
C LEU A 42 -20.90 16.97 50.14
N HIS A 43 -19.68 16.65 50.57
CA HIS A 43 -18.52 16.60 49.69
C HIS A 43 -18.66 15.54 48.60
N LEU A 44 -19.10 14.32 48.96
CA LEU A 44 -19.33 13.24 48.01
C LEU A 44 -20.45 13.58 47.02
N ARG A 45 -21.54 14.21 47.47
CA ARG A 45 -22.59 14.71 46.58
C ARG A 45 -22.06 15.73 45.58
N SER A 46 -21.33 16.74 46.05
CA SER A 46 -20.72 17.74 45.16
C SER A 46 -19.79 17.12 44.13
N ARG A 47 -18.99 16.11 44.52
CA ARG A 47 -18.12 15.38 43.59
C ARG A 47 -18.90 14.54 42.59
N LEU A 48 -19.99 13.89 43.02
CA LEU A 48 -20.86 13.13 42.14
C LEU A 48 -21.52 14.04 41.10
N ASP A 49 -22.05 15.19 41.53
CA ASP A 49 -22.70 16.17 40.65
C ASP A 49 -21.70 16.73 39.63
N ALA A 50 -20.47 17.04 40.06
CA ALA A 50 -19.41 17.50 39.17
C ALA A 50 -19.04 16.43 38.13
N ALA A 51 -18.84 15.18 38.54
CA ALA A 51 -18.53 14.07 37.65
C ALA A 51 -19.68 13.76 36.67
N GLN A 52 -20.93 13.88 37.12
CA GLN A 52 -22.10 13.72 36.25
C GLN A 52 -22.18 14.83 35.20
N SER A 53 -21.92 16.07 35.58
CA SER A 53 -21.88 17.21 34.65
C SER A 53 -20.77 17.06 33.62
N GLU A 54 -19.59 16.59 34.03
CA GLU A 54 -18.45 16.36 33.14
C GLU A 54 -18.74 15.21 32.17
N CYS A 55 -19.28 14.09 32.66
CA CYS A 55 -19.69 12.95 31.83
C CYS A 55 -20.75 13.34 30.78
N GLN A 56 -21.72 14.19 31.16
CA GLN A 56 -22.73 14.68 30.21
C GLN A 56 -22.10 15.56 29.13
N LYS A 57 -21.18 16.46 29.52
CA LYS A 57 -20.44 17.31 28.59
C LYS A 57 -19.58 16.49 27.61
N GLU A 58 -18.82 15.51 28.11
CA GLU A 58 -18.03 14.61 27.27
C GLU A 58 -18.90 13.81 26.30
N ARG A 59 -20.11 13.39 26.73
CA ARG A 59 -21.05 12.68 25.87
C ARG A 59 -21.56 13.56 24.73
N GLU A 60 -21.87 14.82 25.00
CA GLU A 60 -22.29 15.79 24.00
C GLU A 60 -21.16 16.08 23.00
N GLU A 61 -19.94 16.34 23.49
CA GLU A 61 -18.76 16.53 22.66
C GLU A 61 -18.46 15.31 21.78
N LYS A 62 -18.57 14.11 22.33
CA LYS A 62 -18.39 12.84 21.58
C LYS A 62 -19.41 12.68 20.46
N LEU A 63 -20.65 13.14 20.64
CA LEU A 63 -21.67 13.09 19.58
C LEU A 63 -21.30 14.05 18.45
N VAL A 64 -20.92 15.29 18.77
CA VAL A 64 -20.48 16.28 17.78
C VAL A 64 -19.27 15.79 17.00
N LEU A 65 -18.25 15.25 17.68
CA LEU A 65 -17.05 14.73 17.02
C LEU A 65 -17.35 13.54 16.10
N ARG A 66 -18.31 12.68 16.46
CA ARG A 66 -18.74 11.56 15.62
C ARG A 66 -19.44 12.03 14.35
N GLU A 67 -20.28 13.05 14.45
CA GLU A 67 -20.94 13.66 13.31
C GLU A 67 -19.92 14.30 12.36
N GLN A 68 -19.00 15.10 12.88
CA GLN A 68 -17.91 15.70 12.07
C GLN A 68 -17.02 14.66 11.41
N LEU A 69 -16.69 13.57 12.10
CA LEU A 69 -15.91 12.48 11.52
C LEU A 69 -16.68 11.78 10.39
N TRP A 70 -17.99 11.60 10.55
CA TRP A 70 -18.84 11.01 9.53
C TRP A 70 -18.94 11.91 8.29
N GLU A 71 -19.20 13.22 8.48
CA GLU A 71 -19.23 14.20 7.39
C GLU A 71 -17.89 14.28 6.64
N SER A 72 -16.77 14.34 7.38
CA SER A 72 -15.44 14.37 6.77
C SER A 72 -15.14 13.09 5.99
N ARG A 73 -15.56 11.93 6.49
CA ARG A 73 -15.42 10.65 5.79
C ARG A 73 -16.24 10.63 4.50
N GLU A 74 -17.47 11.13 4.53
CA GLU A 74 -18.33 11.20 3.35
C GLU A 74 -17.72 12.15 2.29
N GLN A 75 -17.26 13.33 2.70
CA GLN A 75 -16.58 14.28 1.80
C GLN A 75 -15.32 13.69 1.17
N LEU A 76 -14.48 13.00 1.94
CA LEU A 76 -13.28 12.33 1.42
C LEU A 76 -13.63 11.23 0.42
N GLN A 77 -14.67 10.44 0.69
CA GLN A 77 -15.14 9.40 -0.22
C GLN A 77 -15.62 10.01 -1.55
N GLN A 78 -16.44 11.06 -1.49
CA GLN A 78 -16.91 11.78 -2.68
C GLN A 78 -15.75 12.39 -3.48
N GLN A 79 -14.75 12.97 -2.79
CA GLN A 79 -13.57 13.52 -3.44
C GLN A 79 -12.72 12.43 -4.10
N ALA A 80 -12.54 11.28 -3.45
CA ALA A 80 -11.82 10.14 -4.01
C ALA A 80 -12.49 9.62 -5.29
N GLU A 81 -13.81 9.46 -5.28
CA GLU A 81 -14.60 9.03 -6.44
C GLU A 81 -14.51 10.05 -7.58
N PHE A 82 -14.65 11.34 -7.27
CA PHE A 82 -14.53 12.42 -8.25
C PHE A 82 -13.13 12.47 -8.87
N CYS A 83 -12.07 12.43 -8.05
CA CYS A 83 -10.69 12.45 -8.53
C CYS A 83 -10.37 11.22 -9.39
N THR A 84 -10.87 10.05 -9.02
CA THR A 84 -10.70 8.82 -9.79
C THR A 84 -11.42 8.90 -11.14
N GLY A 85 -12.67 9.40 -11.16
CA GLY A 85 -13.42 9.62 -12.41
C GLY A 85 -12.77 10.66 -13.32
N LEU A 86 -12.33 11.78 -12.75
CA LEU A 86 -11.60 12.82 -13.48
C LEU A 86 -10.27 12.30 -14.04
N GLY A 87 -9.53 11.55 -13.25
CA GLY A 87 -8.28 10.89 -13.63
C GLY A 87 -8.49 9.90 -14.77
N ALA A 88 -9.50 9.04 -14.67
CA ALA A 88 -9.87 8.08 -15.71
C ALA A 88 -10.19 8.78 -17.04
N ALA A 89 -11.08 9.77 -17.02
CA ALA A 89 -11.46 10.51 -18.23
C ALA A 89 -10.27 11.24 -18.85
N SER A 90 -9.52 12.00 -18.05
CA SER A 90 -8.40 12.82 -18.53
C SER A 90 -7.25 11.97 -19.05
N CYS A 91 -6.89 10.90 -18.35
CA CYS A 91 -5.81 10.01 -18.78
C CYS A 91 -6.21 9.16 -19.98
N THR A 92 -7.49 8.79 -20.11
CA THR A 92 -7.96 8.08 -21.32
C THR A 92 -7.83 8.97 -22.56
N LEU A 93 -8.20 10.25 -22.44
CA LEU A 93 -7.98 11.22 -23.51
C LEU A 93 -6.49 11.40 -23.80
N LEU A 94 -5.66 11.56 -22.75
CA LEU A 94 -4.22 11.71 -22.91
C LEU A 94 -3.55 10.47 -23.51
N TRP A 95 -4.03 9.28 -23.16
CA TRP A 95 -3.54 8.02 -23.74
C TRP A 95 -3.84 8.01 -25.24
N SER A 96 -5.06 8.36 -25.63
CA SER A 96 -5.44 8.47 -27.04
C SER A 96 -4.60 9.53 -27.78
N THR A 97 -4.42 10.73 -27.23
CA THR A 97 -3.68 11.81 -27.90
C THR A 97 -2.18 11.56 -27.97
N SER A 98 -1.59 10.98 -26.92
CA SER A 98 -0.16 10.62 -26.86
C SER A 98 0.24 9.53 -27.84
N SER A 99 -0.71 8.86 -28.51
CA SER A 99 -0.39 7.96 -29.63
C SER A 99 0.28 8.69 -30.81
N LYS A 100 0.14 10.02 -30.87
CA LYS A 100 0.79 10.88 -31.85
C LYS A 100 2.12 11.38 -31.30
N GLU A 101 3.20 11.18 -32.06
CA GLU A 101 4.55 11.61 -31.70
C GLU A 101 4.62 13.10 -31.34
N GLU A 102 3.99 13.97 -32.14
CA GLU A 102 3.99 15.42 -31.90
C GLU A 102 3.34 15.79 -30.56
N ALA A 103 2.28 15.08 -30.15
CA ALA A 103 1.65 15.32 -28.85
C ALA A 103 2.60 15.00 -27.69
N VAL A 104 3.43 13.95 -27.82
CA VAL A 104 4.45 13.61 -26.82
C VAL A 104 5.53 14.69 -26.74
N LYS A 105 5.95 15.24 -27.89
CA LYS A 105 6.92 16.35 -27.95
C LYS A 105 6.38 17.60 -27.23
N ASP A 106 5.11 17.94 -27.46
CA ASP A 106 4.47 19.11 -26.87
C ASP A 106 4.34 19.04 -25.34
N ILE A 107 4.12 17.85 -24.78
CA ILE A 107 3.92 17.66 -23.34
C ILE A 107 5.20 17.39 -22.55
N LEU A 108 6.32 17.13 -23.21
CA LEU A 108 7.56 16.64 -22.58
C LEU A 108 8.04 17.54 -21.43
N GLY A 109 7.96 18.87 -21.61
CA GLY A 109 8.37 19.84 -20.59
C GLY A 109 7.47 19.89 -19.34
N LYS A 110 6.29 19.28 -19.39
CA LYS A 110 5.32 19.22 -18.27
C LYS A 110 5.14 17.81 -17.72
N LEU A 111 5.92 16.86 -18.23
CA LEU A 111 5.69 15.44 -17.99
C LEU A 111 6.07 14.99 -16.57
N GLN A 112 7.02 15.67 -15.92
CA GLN A 112 7.53 15.26 -14.60
C GLN A 112 6.44 15.11 -13.53
N SER A 113 5.53 16.09 -13.41
CA SER A 113 4.45 16.04 -12.42
C SER A 113 3.47 14.91 -12.72
N PHE A 114 3.16 14.70 -13.99
CA PHE A 114 2.34 13.57 -14.44
C PHE A 114 2.97 12.22 -14.08
N LEU A 115 4.27 12.03 -14.36
CA LEU A 115 4.96 10.76 -14.05
C LEU A 115 5.05 10.50 -12.55
N SER A 116 5.20 11.54 -11.72
CA SER A 116 5.16 11.40 -10.26
C SER A 116 3.80 10.90 -9.79
N VAL A 117 2.70 11.45 -10.32
CA VAL A 117 1.34 10.99 -10.00
C VAL A 117 1.11 9.58 -10.54
N ALA A 118 1.60 9.27 -11.74
CA ALA A 118 1.49 7.94 -12.33
C ALA A 118 2.17 6.88 -11.45
N GLY A 119 3.41 7.13 -11.02
CA GLY A 119 4.16 6.22 -10.13
C GLY A 119 3.44 5.97 -8.81
N GLN A 120 3.02 7.03 -8.10
CA GLN A 120 2.31 6.90 -6.83
C GLN A 120 0.95 6.19 -6.97
N THR A 121 0.24 6.45 -8.07
CA THR A 121 -1.05 5.84 -8.35
C THR A 121 -0.89 4.34 -8.63
N LEU A 122 0.11 3.97 -9.43
CA LEU A 122 0.46 2.57 -9.69
C LEU A 122 0.83 1.83 -8.41
N GLU A 123 1.70 2.42 -7.59
CA GLU A 123 2.13 1.84 -6.32
C GLU A 123 0.95 1.65 -5.35
N SER A 124 0.11 2.68 -5.18
CA SER A 124 -1.07 2.60 -4.32
C SER A 124 -2.07 1.56 -4.81
N PHE A 125 -2.27 1.45 -6.13
CA PHE A 125 -3.20 0.50 -6.71
C PHE A 125 -2.70 -0.94 -6.58
N VAL A 126 -1.44 -1.21 -6.88
CA VAL A 126 -0.88 -2.56 -6.72
C VAL A 126 -0.91 -3.01 -5.26
N LYS A 127 -0.60 -2.11 -4.32
CA LYS A 127 -0.77 -2.38 -2.88
C LYS A 127 -2.21 -2.70 -2.49
N SER A 128 -3.21 -2.05 -3.10
CA SER A 128 -4.62 -2.31 -2.80
C SER A 128 -5.11 -3.67 -3.30
N LEU A 129 -4.44 -4.25 -4.30
CA LEU A 129 -4.75 -5.59 -4.83
C LEU A 129 -4.32 -6.74 -3.90
N ASP A 130 -3.38 -6.51 -2.97
CA ASP A 130 -2.85 -7.57 -2.09
C ASP A 130 -3.78 -7.90 -0.90
N GLY A 131 -4.84 -7.10 -0.67
CA GLY A 131 -5.84 -7.37 0.37
C GLY A 131 -6.72 -8.59 0.05
N GLU A 132 -6.76 -9.57 0.96
CA GLU A 132 -7.42 -10.90 0.87
C GLU A 132 -8.95 -10.94 0.57
N ALA A 133 -9.60 -9.86 0.15
CA ALA A 133 -11.07 -9.78 0.09
C ALA A 133 -11.68 -9.37 -1.27
N LYS A 134 -10.98 -9.51 -2.41
CA LYS A 134 -11.57 -9.18 -3.74
C LYS A 134 -11.33 -10.23 -4.83
N ALA A 135 -11.33 -11.52 -4.47
CA ALA A 135 -11.34 -12.60 -5.46
C ALA A 135 -12.63 -12.62 -6.34
N GLU A 136 -13.66 -11.83 -6.01
CA GLU A 136 -14.97 -11.91 -6.67
C GLU A 136 -15.50 -10.60 -7.26
N GLN A 137 -14.71 -9.52 -7.30
CA GLN A 137 -15.12 -8.28 -7.98
C GLN A 137 -14.00 -7.71 -8.85
N GLN A 138 -13.59 -8.48 -9.86
CA GLN A 138 -13.09 -7.88 -11.10
C GLN A 138 -14.29 -7.34 -11.88
N ASP A 139 -14.93 -6.30 -11.33
CA ASP A 139 -15.81 -5.47 -12.13
C ASP A 139 -14.91 -4.79 -13.16
N SER A 140 -14.90 -5.32 -14.37
CA SER A 140 -13.98 -5.02 -15.49
C SER A 140 -14.08 -3.58 -15.99
N ASN A 141 -14.76 -2.70 -15.24
CA ASN A 141 -15.17 -1.37 -15.62
C ASN A 141 -15.13 -0.33 -14.49
N SER A 142 -14.39 -0.58 -13.40
CA SER A 142 -14.21 0.46 -12.38
C SER A 142 -13.39 1.64 -12.92
N HIS A 143 -13.77 2.87 -12.59
CA HIS A 143 -13.01 4.07 -12.97
C HIS A 143 -11.56 3.99 -12.46
N GLU A 144 -11.30 3.32 -11.34
CA GLU A 144 -9.96 3.11 -10.80
C GLU A 144 -9.08 2.27 -11.73
N GLN A 145 -9.59 1.12 -12.20
CA GLN A 145 -8.87 0.29 -13.18
C GLN A 145 -8.65 1.03 -14.51
N GLN A 146 -9.68 1.75 -15.00
CA GLN A 146 -9.54 2.55 -16.21
C GLN A 146 -8.50 3.65 -16.06
N PHE A 147 -8.48 4.33 -14.91
CA PHE A 147 -7.49 5.37 -14.61
C PHE A 147 -6.07 4.80 -14.61
N VAL A 148 -5.86 3.69 -13.91
CA VAL A 148 -4.54 3.03 -13.82
C VAL A 148 -4.06 2.52 -15.17
N LEU A 149 -4.93 1.87 -15.95
CA LEU A 149 -4.60 1.41 -17.29
C LEU A 149 -4.30 2.59 -18.22
N ALA A 150 -5.08 3.67 -18.14
CA ALA A 150 -4.84 4.85 -18.95
C ALA A 150 -3.53 5.57 -18.60
N LEU A 151 -3.18 5.66 -17.31
CA LEU A 151 -1.88 6.18 -16.88
C LEU A 151 -0.73 5.35 -17.46
N ALA A 152 -0.76 4.03 -17.27
CA ALA A 152 0.26 3.13 -17.82
C ALA A 152 0.31 3.19 -19.36
N GLY A 153 -0.84 3.37 -20.00
CA GLY A 153 -0.97 3.56 -21.45
C GLY A 153 -0.29 4.83 -21.95
N VAL A 154 -0.48 5.97 -21.26
CA VAL A 154 0.24 7.22 -21.58
C VAL A 154 1.75 7.00 -21.46
N VAL A 155 2.22 6.39 -20.37
CA VAL A 155 3.65 6.10 -20.17
C VAL A 155 4.20 5.22 -21.29
N THR A 156 3.43 4.21 -21.71
CA THR A 156 3.79 3.32 -22.82
C THR A 156 3.95 4.08 -24.14
N ASN A 157 3.02 4.99 -24.45
CA ASN A 157 3.09 5.83 -25.64
C ASN A 157 4.25 6.82 -25.60
N VAL A 158 4.52 7.43 -24.44
CA VAL A 158 5.71 8.27 -24.25
C VAL A 158 6.98 7.47 -24.53
N ALA A 159 7.07 6.26 -23.98
CA ALA A 159 8.19 5.36 -24.25
C ALA A 159 8.25 4.91 -25.74
N ALA A 160 7.15 4.90 -26.48
CA ALA A 160 7.18 4.57 -27.90
C ALA A 160 7.86 5.67 -28.76
N VAL A 161 8.00 6.89 -28.24
CA VAL A 161 8.61 8.03 -28.93
C VAL A 161 10.06 8.24 -28.50
N THR A 162 10.97 8.50 -29.44
CA THR A 162 12.42 8.66 -29.18
C THR A 162 12.73 9.69 -28.09
N CYS A 163 12.24 10.92 -28.22
CA CYS A 163 12.49 11.96 -27.20
C CYS A 163 11.83 11.63 -25.84
N GLY A 164 10.74 10.87 -25.86
CA GLY A 164 10.08 10.37 -24.64
C GLY A 164 10.93 9.32 -23.93
N ARG A 165 11.49 8.34 -24.65
CA ARG A 165 12.45 7.38 -24.10
C ARG A 165 13.68 8.04 -23.52
N ASP A 166 14.25 8.99 -24.25
CA ASP A 166 15.44 9.71 -23.81
C ASP A 166 15.16 10.47 -22.51
N TYR A 167 13.99 11.09 -22.40
CA TYR A 167 13.53 11.74 -21.19
C TYR A 167 13.33 10.74 -20.03
N LEU A 168 12.62 9.64 -20.27
CA LEU A 168 12.38 8.62 -19.24
C LEU A 168 13.69 8.05 -18.70
N SER A 169 14.62 7.75 -19.61
CA SER A 169 15.94 7.20 -19.29
C SER A 169 16.93 8.22 -18.73
N SER A 170 16.57 9.50 -18.65
CA SER A 170 17.46 10.57 -18.15
C SER A 170 16.95 11.26 -16.90
N SER A 171 15.63 11.37 -16.78
CA SER A 171 14.99 12.28 -15.84
C SER A 171 13.87 11.60 -15.05
N ALA A 172 13.39 10.43 -15.47
CA ALA A 172 12.27 9.72 -14.84
C ALA A 172 12.63 8.31 -14.35
N HIS A 173 13.87 8.13 -13.90
CA HIS A 173 14.39 6.87 -13.34
C HIS A 173 13.49 6.27 -12.25
N VAL A 174 12.95 7.12 -11.37
CA VAL A 174 12.04 6.71 -10.29
C VAL A 174 10.81 5.98 -10.83
N LEU A 175 10.23 6.45 -11.94
CA LEU A 175 9.08 5.79 -12.53
C LEU A 175 9.48 4.42 -13.09
N LEU A 176 10.60 4.31 -13.80
CA LEU A 176 11.07 3.03 -14.35
C LEU A 176 11.33 2.00 -13.24
N GLU A 177 11.94 2.43 -12.13
CA GLU A 177 12.12 1.60 -10.95
C GLU A 177 10.77 1.19 -10.35
N THR A 178 9.82 2.13 -10.23
CA THR A 178 8.46 1.84 -9.76
C THR A 178 7.78 0.80 -10.65
N LEU A 179 7.95 0.87 -11.99
CA LEU A 179 7.37 -0.12 -12.90
C LEU A 179 7.93 -1.52 -12.64
N MET A 180 9.25 -1.66 -12.49
CA MET A 180 9.87 -2.95 -12.23
C MET A 180 9.45 -3.51 -10.86
N GLN A 181 9.47 -2.68 -9.80
CA GLN A 181 9.01 -3.07 -8.46
C GLN A 181 7.54 -3.47 -8.44
N GLN A 182 6.66 -2.74 -9.11
CA GLN A 182 5.23 -3.08 -9.19
C GLN A 182 5.00 -4.40 -9.93
N LEU A 183 5.80 -4.71 -10.96
CA LEU A 183 5.73 -6.01 -11.64
C LEU A 183 6.16 -7.17 -10.73
N GLU A 184 7.12 -6.96 -9.83
CA GLU A 184 7.54 -7.97 -8.83
C GLU A 184 6.44 -8.26 -7.80
N LEU A 185 5.66 -7.24 -7.43
CA LEU A 185 4.59 -7.36 -6.43
C LEU A 185 3.31 -8.02 -6.99
N LEU A 186 3.06 -7.88 -8.30
CA LEU A 186 1.84 -8.41 -8.92
C LEU A 186 1.90 -9.94 -9.08
N LYS A 187 1.06 -10.65 -8.32
CA LYS A 187 0.91 -12.11 -8.38
C LYS A 187 0.61 -12.62 -9.82
N PRO A 188 1.03 -13.84 -10.20
CA PRO A 188 0.73 -14.41 -11.52
C PRO A 188 -0.77 -14.42 -11.84
N GLY A 189 -1.14 -14.05 -13.08
CA GLY A 189 -2.54 -13.98 -13.53
C GLY A 189 -3.35 -12.80 -12.98
N VAL A 190 -2.81 -12.01 -12.05
CA VAL A 190 -3.48 -10.81 -11.54
C VAL A 190 -3.24 -9.63 -12.49
N PHE A 191 -4.35 -9.07 -12.97
CA PHE A 191 -4.41 -7.85 -13.78
C PHE A 191 -3.41 -7.80 -14.95
N PRO A 192 -3.45 -8.79 -15.87
CA PRO A 192 -2.45 -8.94 -16.94
C PRO A 192 -2.36 -7.73 -17.88
N LYS A 193 -3.47 -7.02 -18.12
CA LYS A 193 -3.49 -5.79 -18.93
C LYS A 193 -2.52 -4.73 -18.40
N LEU A 194 -2.42 -4.57 -17.08
CA LEU A 194 -1.51 -3.61 -16.49
C LEU A 194 -0.05 -4.07 -16.65
N LYS A 195 0.23 -5.35 -16.38
CA LYS A 195 1.56 -5.94 -16.59
C LYS A 195 2.06 -5.74 -18.01
N VAL A 196 1.20 -6.00 -19.01
CA VAL A 196 1.51 -5.82 -20.43
C VAL A 196 1.91 -4.37 -20.73
N LEU A 197 1.15 -3.38 -20.28
CA LEU A 197 1.48 -1.97 -20.52
C LEU A 197 2.84 -1.59 -19.90
N MET A 198 3.09 -2.04 -18.67
CA MET A 198 4.36 -1.76 -17.99
C MET A 198 5.54 -2.44 -18.71
N LEU A 199 5.38 -3.69 -19.14
CA LEU A 199 6.40 -4.40 -19.91
C LEU A 199 6.63 -3.78 -21.29
N MET A 200 5.58 -3.32 -21.96
CA MET A 200 5.70 -2.56 -23.21
C MET A 200 6.47 -1.26 -23.01
N ALA A 201 6.19 -0.52 -21.94
CA ALA A 201 6.92 0.70 -21.61
C ALA A 201 8.42 0.42 -21.36
N LEU A 202 8.73 -0.62 -20.58
CA LEU A 202 10.11 -1.03 -20.29
C LEU A 202 10.84 -1.52 -21.55
N TYR A 203 10.21 -2.37 -22.37
CA TYR A 203 10.76 -2.80 -23.65
C TYR A 203 11.01 -1.61 -24.57
N ASN A 204 10.07 -0.68 -24.67
CA ASN A 204 10.27 0.51 -25.48
C ASN A 204 11.49 1.30 -24.99
N VAL A 205 11.61 1.55 -23.68
CA VAL A 205 12.77 2.24 -23.09
C VAL A 205 14.09 1.50 -23.38
N SER A 206 14.08 0.17 -23.33
CA SER A 206 15.28 -0.67 -23.57
C SER A 206 15.78 -0.63 -25.02
N ILE A 207 15.01 -0.10 -25.96
CA ILE A 207 15.49 0.17 -27.34
C ILE A 207 16.62 1.22 -27.36
N SER A 208 16.68 2.11 -26.36
CA SER A 208 17.75 3.11 -26.24
C SER A 208 18.91 2.58 -25.40
N VAL A 209 20.16 2.88 -25.78
CA VAL A 209 21.36 2.45 -25.03
C VAL A 209 21.30 2.89 -23.56
N LYS A 210 20.87 4.12 -23.29
CA LYS A 210 20.77 4.65 -21.93
C LYS A 210 19.68 3.94 -21.12
N GLY A 211 18.51 3.72 -21.73
CA GLY A 211 17.40 3.02 -21.10
C GLY A 211 17.73 1.55 -20.83
N LEU A 212 18.38 0.89 -21.78
CA LEU A 212 18.86 -0.49 -21.65
C LEU A 212 19.84 -0.62 -20.48
N LYS A 213 20.85 0.26 -20.42
CA LYS A 213 21.81 0.28 -19.32
C LYS A 213 21.11 0.44 -17.97
N TYR A 214 20.17 1.38 -17.87
CA TYR A 214 19.42 1.60 -16.64
C TYR A 214 18.59 0.39 -16.21
N ILE A 215 17.82 -0.21 -17.14
CA ILE A 215 17.00 -1.40 -16.85
C ILE A 215 17.88 -2.55 -16.38
N ARG A 216 19.04 -2.77 -17.04
CA ARG A 216 19.99 -3.83 -16.68
C ARG A 216 20.62 -3.69 -15.30
N GLU A 217 20.72 -2.47 -14.79
CA GLU A 217 21.23 -2.19 -13.45
C GLU A 217 20.20 -2.51 -12.35
N PHE A 218 18.94 -2.80 -12.70
CA PHE A 218 17.91 -3.16 -11.73
C PHE A 218 18.23 -4.50 -11.04
N PRO A 219 18.40 -4.53 -9.70
CA PRO A 219 18.66 -5.75 -8.96
C PRO A 219 17.49 -6.72 -9.10
N GLY A 220 17.76 -7.94 -9.59
CA GLY A 220 16.70 -8.95 -9.75
C GLY A 220 15.90 -8.84 -11.05
N LEU A 221 16.30 -7.99 -12.02
CA LEU A 221 15.63 -7.89 -13.33
C LEU A 221 15.33 -9.25 -13.96
N LEU A 222 16.33 -10.13 -13.99
CA LEU A 222 16.16 -11.42 -14.61
C LEU A 222 15.19 -12.29 -13.79
N SER A 223 15.25 -12.25 -12.46
CA SER A 223 14.30 -12.90 -11.53
C SER A 223 12.87 -12.49 -11.80
N LEU A 224 12.67 -11.19 -12.00
CA LEU A 224 11.40 -10.62 -12.40
C LEU A 224 10.94 -11.20 -13.75
N ILE A 225 11.80 -11.18 -14.78
CA ILE A 225 11.47 -11.72 -16.11
C ILE A 225 11.07 -13.20 -16.01
N TRP A 226 11.83 -14.04 -15.30
CA TRP A 226 11.50 -15.45 -15.15
C TRP A 226 10.16 -15.67 -14.45
N THR A 227 9.88 -14.90 -13.41
CA THR A 227 8.58 -14.92 -12.72
C THR A 227 7.43 -14.57 -13.67
N LEU A 228 7.64 -13.59 -14.56
CA LEU A 228 6.65 -13.17 -15.56
C LEU A 228 6.44 -14.19 -16.69
N LEU A 229 7.44 -15.01 -17.01
CA LEU A 229 7.30 -16.11 -17.99
C LEU A 229 6.43 -17.27 -17.47
N GLU A 230 6.29 -17.37 -16.15
CA GLU A 230 5.37 -18.30 -15.49
C GLU A 230 3.94 -17.75 -15.39
N ASP A 231 3.66 -16.54 -15.90
CA ASP A 231 2.31 -16.00 -15.92
C ASP A 231 1.38 -16.85 -16.81
N GLY A 232 0.10 -16.92 -16.43
CA GLY A 232 -0.92 -17.64 -17.19
C GLY A 232 -1.36 -16.90 -18.45
N ASP A 233 -1.12 -15.58 -18.51
CA ASP A 233 -1.47 -14.74 -19.65
C ASP A 233 -0.37 -14.74 -20.73
N SER A 234 -0.77 -15.02 -21.98
CA SER A 234 0.16 -15.14 -23.10
C SER A 234 0.79 -13.80 -23.52
N GLU A 235 0.09 -12.68 -23.35
CA GLU A 235 0.63 -11.37 -23.70
C GLU A 235 1.68 -10.92 -22.68
N VAL A 236 1.47 -11.23 -21.40
CA VAL A 236 2.49 -11.01 -20.35
C VAL A 236 3.77 -11.77 -20.69
N CYS A 237 3.65 -13.07 -21.01
CA CYS A 237 4.78 -13.89 -21.42
C CYS A 237 5.48 -13.34 -22.67
N LEU A 238 4.73 -12.89 -23.68
CA LEU A 238 5.26 -12.34 -24.92
C LEU A 238 6.11 -11.10 -24.65
N HIS A 239 5.59 -10.17 -23.86
CA HIS A 239 6.31 -8.94 -23.56
C HIS A 239 7.48 -9.13 -22.60
N ALA A 240 7.41 -10.13 -21.71
CA ALA A 240 8.55 -10.56 -20.90
C ALA A 240 9.69 -11.11 -21.78
N LEU A 241 9.38 -11.95 -22.78
CA LEU A 241 10.38 -12.45 -23.73
C LEU A 241 11.00 -11.34 -24.59
N ARG A 242 10.20 -10.38 -25.07
CA ARG A 242 10.72 -9.24 -25.83
C ARG A 242 11.68 -8.39 -25.01
N LEU A 243 11.35 -8.14 -23.74
CA LEU A 243 12.24 -7.44 -22.82
C LEU A 243 13.52 -8.25 -22.58
N LEU A 244 13.41 -9.56 -22.41
CA LEU A 244 14.56 -10.45 -22.29
C LEU A 244 15.47 -10.34 -23.52
N GLN A 245 14.94 -10.51 -24.74
CA GLN A 245 15.73 -10.36 -25.97
C GLN A 245 16.44 -9.02 -26.05
N SER A 246 15.76 -7.92 -25.70
CA SER A 246 16.39 -6.59 -25.65
C SER A 246 17.56 -6.51 -24.67
N VAL A 247 17.48 -7.22 -23.54
CA VAL A 247 18.53 -7.29 -22.51
C VAL A 247 19.69 -8.18 -22.95
N LEU A 248 19.42 -9.20 -23.77
CA LEU A 248 20.40 -10.17 -24.29
C LEU A 248 21.22 -9.63 -25.48
N LEU A 249 20.64 -8.75 -26.31
CA LEU A 249 21.21 -8.29 -27.59
C LEU A 249 22.56 -7.55 -27.50
N GLU A 250 23.03 -7.15 -26.32
CA GLU A 250 24.31 -6.43 -26.16
C GLU A 250 25.31 -7.22 -25.28
N GLU A 251 25.93 -8.23 -25.92
CA GLU A 251 27.02 -9.07 -25.36
C GLU A 251 28.19 -8.25 -24.82
N ALA A 252 28.50 -7.08 -25.40
CA ALA A 252 29.66 -6.27 -25.00
C ALA A 252 29.59 -5.73 -23.56
N LEU A 253 28.41 -5.75 -22.94
CA LEU A 253 28.17 -5.28 -21.57
C LEU A 253 27.76 -6.41 -20.62
N VAL A 254 27.35 -7.59 -21.12
CA VAL A 254 27.13 -8.78 -20.28
C VAL A 254 28.45 -9.55 -20.28
N GLY A 255 29.14 -9.66 -19.15
CA GLY A 255 30.21 -10.65 -19.07
C GLY A 255 29.63 -12.02 -19.46
N PRO A 256 30.22 -12.77 -20.42
CA PRO A 256 29.60 -13.97 -21.00
C PRO A 256 29.16 -15.06 -20.01
N GLY A 257 29.54 -14.99 -18.73
CA GLY A 257 29.14 -15.95 -17.69
C GLY A 257 27.85 -15.63 -16.91
N LEU A 258 27.31 -14.40 -16.94
CA LEU A 258 26.22 -14.02 -16.00
C LEU A 258 24.86 -14.66 -16.29
N LEU A 259 24.59 -15.08 -17.53
CA LEU A 259 23.32 -15.69 -17.94
C LEU A 259 23.41 -17.20 -18.14
N LEU A 260 24.59 -17.70 -18.50
CA LEU A 260 24.83 -19.11 -18.81
C LEU A 260 25.06 -19.95 -17.56
N ASP A 261 25.56 -19.34 -16.49
CA ASP A 261 25.78 -20.01 -15.20
C ASP A 261 24.59 -19.86 -14.24
N ASP A 262 23.48 -19.22 -14.66
CA ASP A 262 22.28 -19.15 -13.81
C ASP A 262 21.49 -20.47 -13.87
N PRO A 263 21.49 -21.28 -12.78
CA PRO A 263 20.77 -22.54 -12.74
C PRO A 263 19.24 -22.38 -12.78
N LEU A 264 18.72 -21.15 -12.71
CA LEU A 264 17.30 -20.81 -12.73
C LEU A 264 16.80 -20.37 -14.11
N LEU A 265 17.64 -20.37 -15.15
CA LEU A 265 17.22 -20.04 -16.50
C LEU A 265 16.07 -20.99 -16.93
N PRO A 266 14.84 -20.49 -17.18
CA PRO A 266 13.67 -21.33 -17.39
C PRO A 266 13.59 -21.79 -18.85
N LEU A 267 14.67 -22.41 -19.35
CA LEU A 267 14.79 -22.89 -20.73
C LEU A 267 13.64 -23.82 -21.10
N GLU A 268 13.26 -24.73 -20.20
CA GLU A 268 12.13 -25.64 -20.42
C GLU A 268 10.80 -24.91 -20.56
N ARG A 269 10.61 -23.82 -19.81
CA ARG A 269 9.44 -22.96 -19.97
C ARG A 269 9.44 -22.29 -21.34
N ILE A 270 10.56 -21.71 -21.76
CA ILE A 270 10.67 -21.06 -23.08
C ILE A 270 10.44 -22.08 -24.20
N ARG A 271 11.01 -23.29 -24.11
CA ARG A 271 10.74 -24.41 -25.04
C ARG A 271 9.26 -24.79 -25.07
N THR A 272 8.60 -24.81 -23.91
CA THR A 272 7.17 -25.08 -23.82
C THR A 272 6.36 -23.98 -24.52
N LEU A 273 6.72 -22.71 -24.34
CA LEU A 273 6.08 -21.58 -25.03
C LEU A 273 6.29 -21.65 -26.55
N ALA A 274 7.49 -22.03 -27.01
CA ALA A 274 7.84 -22.18 -28.43
C ALA A 274 7.15 -23.37 -29.13
N THR A 275 6.73 -24.40 -28.39
CA THR A 275 6.13 -25.61 -28.99
C THR A 275 4.62 -25.69 -28.78
N SER A 276 4.15 -25.26 -27.61
CA SER A 276 2.79 -25.55 -27.13
C SER A 276 1.88 -24.33 -27.05
N SER A 277 2.43 -23.11 -27.16
CA SER A 277 1.61 -21.89 -27.12
C SER A 277 0.65 -21.84 -28.30
N ARG A 278 -0.62 -21.48 -28.02
CA ARG A 278 -1.62 -21.20 -29.06
C ARG A 278 -1.47 -19.80 -29.68
N HIS A 279 -0.69 -18.92 -29.03
CA HIS A 279 -0.46 -17.56 -29.49
C HIS A 279 0.73 -17.51 -30.48
N PRO A 280 0.50 -17.20 -31.78
CA PRO A 280 1.54 -17.32 -32.81
C PRO A 280 2.77 -16.43 -32.55
N ALA A 281 2.55 -15.17 -32.15
CA ALA A 281 3.64 -14.24 -31.90
C ALA A 281 4.48 -14.65 -30.69
N LEU A 282 3.85 -15.18 -29.63
CA LEU A 282 4.56 -15.72 -28.47
C LEU A 282 5.42 -16.91 -28.85
N ARG A 283 4.87 -17.82 -29.65
CA ARG A 283 5.59 -19.00 -30.14
C ARG A 283 6.83 -18.62 -30.94
N GLN A 284 6.68 -17.68 -31.87
CA GLN A 284 7.77 -17.17 -32.70
C GLN A 284 8.84 -16.50 -31.84
N THR A 285 8.45 -15.57 -30.97
CA THR A 285 9.37 -14.83 -30.10
C THR A 285 10.14 -15.79 -29.18
N ALA A 286 9.48 -16.83 -28.66
CA ALA A 286 10.11 -17.86 -27.84
C ALA A 286 11.12 -18.70 -28.63
N GLN A 287 10.82 -19.04 -29.89
CA GLN A 287 11.76 -19.74 -30.76
C GLN A 287 13.00 -18.87 -31.06
N GLU A 288 12.79 -17.61 -31.45
CA GLU A 288 13.88 -16.65 -31.69
C GLU A 288 14.76 -16.48 -30.43
N THR A 289 14.14 -16.37 -29.25
CA THR A 289 14.87 -16.28 -27.97
C THR A 289 15.72 -17.52 -27.71
N LEU A 290 15.24 -18.72 -28.03
CA LEU A 290 16.01 -19.95 -27.89
C LEU A 290 17.19 -20.01 -28.85
N ASP A 291 17.00 -19.54 -30.08
CA ASP A 291 18.05 -19.49 -31.09
C ASP A 291 19.14 -18.48 -30.67
N ASP A 292 18.75 -17.32 -30.16
CA ASP A 292 19.65 -16.30 -29.61
C ASP A 292 20.47 -16.87 -28.43
N LEU A 293 19.81 -17.51 -27.45
CA LEU A 293 20.48 -18.17 -26.32
C LEU A 293 21.39 -19.34 -26.74
N GLY A 294 21.02 -20.06 -27.79
CA GLY A 294 21.84 -21.13 -28.37
C GLY A 294 23.10 -20.61 -29.04
N SER A 295 23.03 -19.45 -29.70
CA SER A 295 24.19 -18.79 -30.31
C SER A 295 25.18 -18.22 -29.28
N LEU A 296 24.68 -17.89 -28.08
CA LEU A 296 25.47 -17.41 -26.95
C LEU A 296 26.24 -18.53 -26.23
N GLN A 297 25.84 -19.80 -26.40
CA GLN A 297 26.60 -20.93 -25.87
C GLN A 297 27.92 -21.07 -26.65
N PRO A 298 29.09 -20.99 -26.01
CA PRO A 298 30.34 -21.23 -26.72
C PRO A 298 30.29 -22.63 -27.31
N HIS A 299 30.48 -22.72 -28.63
CA HIS A 299 30.79 -23.99 -29.27
C HIS A 299 32.01 -24.58 -28.58
N ASN A 300 31.79 -25.54 -27.68
CA ASN A 300 32.84 -26.44 -27.21
C ASN A 300 33.25 -27.30 -28.40
N CYS A 301 34.12 -26.73 -29.25
CA CYS A 301 34.90 -27.50 -30.21
C CYS A 301 35.73 -28.49 -29.39
N THR A 302 35.34 -29.76 -29.50
CA THR A 302 36.16 -30.91 -29.11
C THR A 302 37.16 -31.20 -30.21
#